data_AF-A0A960JHE1-F1
#
_entry.id   AF-A0A960JHE1-F1
#
_cell.length_a   1.000
_cell.length_b   1.000
_cell.length_c   1.000
_cell.angle_alpha   90.00
_cell.angle_beta   90.00
_cell.angle_gamma   90.00
#
_symmetry.space_group_name_H-M   'P 1'
#
loop_
_entity.id
_entity.type
_entity.pdbx_description
1 polymer ?
#
loop_
_entity_poly.entity_id
_entity_poly.type
_entity_poly.pdbx_seq_one_letter_code
_entity_poly.pdbx_strand_id
1 'polypeptide(L)'
;MKLFTNILILAVGFVFTNGLKAVEAQNVRGDLSKVGNIEVIEIAPNRVYCDGIQKKPCLFVKREDADDFTVLFDEIENFSFIPGFKYTLKIEVEKD
;
A
#
# COMPACT_ATOMS: atom_id res chain seq x y z
N MET A 1 32.32 38.06 58.05
CA MET A 1 31.09 38.57 57.42
C MET A 1 31.20 38.33 55.92
N LYS A 2 30.34 37.45 55.35
CA LYS A 2 30.15 37.11 53.91
C LYS A 2 31.40 36.56 53.19
N LEU A 3 31.67 35.26 53.07
CA LEU A 3 30.87 34.08 52.71
C LEU A 3 30.39 34.08 51.24
N PHE A 4 31.02 33.19 50.45
CA PHE A 4 30.63 32.63 49.16
C PHE A 4 30.79 33.51 47.90
N THR A 5 31.30 33.05 46.75
CA THR A 5 31.97 31.82 46.31
C THR A 5 32.54 32.13 44.92
N ASN A 6 33.83 31.88 44.72
CA ASN A 6 34.44 31.72 43.41
C ASN A 6 33.75 30.58 42.65
N ILE A 7 33.37 30.77 41.39
CA ILE A 7 33.62 29.74 40.36
C ILE A 7 33.87 30.46 39.03
N LEU A 8 35.14 30.35 38.67
CA LEU A 8 35.79 30.74 37.44
C LEU A 8 35.23 29.93 36.26
N ILE A 9 34.90 30.63 35.18
CA ILE A 9 34.58 30.06 33.87
C ILE A 9 35.82 29.30 33.36
N LEU A 10 35.73 27.98 33.19
CA LEU A 10 36.66 27.21 32.38
C LEU A 10 35.90 26.59 31.21
N ALA A 11 36.15 27.14 30.03
CA ALA A 11 35.74 26.61 28.75
C ALA A 11 36.44 25.27 28.48
N VAL A 12 35.75 24.14 28.67
CA VAL A 12 35.87 22.92 27.84
C VAL A 12 34.57 22.13 28.02
N GLY A 13 33.66 22.17 27.05
CA GLY A 13 32.45 21.36 27.15
C GLY A 13 31.26 21.84 26.33
N PHE A 14 31.46 22.27 25.09
CA PHE A 14 30.41 22.08 24.09
C PHE A 14 30.34 20.56 23.85
N VAL A 15 29.66 19.86 24.76
CA VAL A 15 29.34 18.45 24.57
C VAL A 15 28.38 18.41 23.39
N PHE A 16 28.89 17.98 22.24
CA PHE A 16 28.09 17.57 21.11
C PHE A 16 27.12 16.50 21.59
N THR A 17 25.86 16.90 21.84
CA THR A 17 24.77 15.94 22.01
C THR A 17 24.57 15.26 20.67
N ASN A 18 25.23 14.11 20.49
CA ASN A 18 24.97 13.22 19.39
C ASN A 18 23.51 12.75 19.46
N GLY A 19 22.76 13.12 18.43
CA GLY A 19 21.71 12.28 17.87
C GLY A 19 20.52 11.97 18.77
N LEU A 20 19.61 12.94 18.90
CA LEU A 20 18.19 12.62 18.73
C LEU A 20 17.64 13.65 17.72
N LYS A 21 17.64 13.28 16.43
CA LYS A 21 16.80 14.00 15.49
C LYS A 21 15.36 13.70 15.92
N ALA A 22 14.64 14.72 16.36
CA ALA A 22 13.19 14.65 16.37
C ALA A 22 12.79 14.29 14.93
N VAL A 23 12.26 13.09 14.73
CA VAL A 23 11.48 12.81 13.53
C VAL A 23 10.25 13.68 13.69
N GLU A 24 10.24 14.81 12.99
CA GLU A 24 9.02 15.56 12.77
C GLU A 24 8.09 14.60 12.03
N ALA A 25 7.01 14.22 12.68
CA ALA A 25 6.00 13.36 12.09
C ALA A 25 5.51 14.07 10.83
N GLN A 26 6.01 13.61 9.67
CA GLN A 26 5.53 14.10 8.39
C GLN A 26 4.03 13.82 8.37
N ASN A 27 3.25 14.89 8.31
CA ASN A 27 1.80 14.83 8.26
C ASN A 27 1.43 14.26 6.88
N VAL A 28 1.45 12.93 6.75
CA VAL A 28 0.95 12.22 5.57
C VAL A 28 -0.56 12.40 5.59
N ARG A 29 -1.02 13.54 5.04
CA ARG A 29 -2.41 13.72 4.64
C ARG A 29 -2.65 12.86 3.40
N GLY A 30 -2.67 11.54 3.60
CA GLY A 30 -3.20 10.61 2.62
C GLY A 30 -4.68 10.94 2.46
N ASP A 31 -5.06 11.29 1.24
CA ASP A 31 -6.45 11.54 0.89
C ASP A 31 -7.23 10.23 1.01
N LEU A 32 -7.92 10.05 2.14
CA LEU A 32 -8.77 8.89 2.42
C LEU A 32 -9.90 8.73 1.39
N SER A 33 -10.17 9.75 0.57
CA SER A 33 -11.12 9.64 -0.55
C SER A 33 -10.62 8.72 -1.67
N LYS A 34 -9.30 8.51 -1.77
CA LYS A 34 -8.66 7.63 -2.78
C LYS A 34 -8.40 6.20 -2.32
N VAL A 35 -8.63 5.88 -1.04
CA VAL A 35 -8.43 4.51 -0.55
C VAL A 35 -9.53 3.62 -1.16
N GLY A 36 -9.09 2.67 -1.97
CA GLY A 36 -9.92 1.70 -2.65
C GLY A 36 -10.55 0.70 -1.68
N ASN A 37 -11.52 -0.08 -2.17
CA ASN A 37 -12.06 -1.18 -1.39
C ASN A 37 -11.12 -2.39 -1.50
N ILE A 38 -10.84 -3.06 -0.38
CA ILE A 38 -10.06 -4.29 -0.39
C ILE A 38 -10.98 -5.49 -0.59
N GLU A 39 -10.75 -6.25 -1.64
CA GLU A 39 -11.56 -7.42 -2.00
C GLU A 39 -10.68 -8.67 -2.13
N VAL A 40 -11.27 -9.83 -1.85
CA VAL A 40 -10.68 -11.14 -2.18
C VAL A 40 -11.40 -11.70 -3.40
N ILE A 41 -10.62 -12.09 -4.40
CA ILE A 41 -11.14 -12.68 -5.65
C ILE A 41 -10.44 -13.99 -5.98
N GLU A 42 -11.18 -14.92 -6.57
CA GLU A 42 -10.61 -16.11 -7.18
C GLU A 42 -10.46 -15.90 -8.69
N ILE A 43 -9.35 -16.36 -9.26
CA ILE A 43 -9.10 -16.33 -10.70
C ILE A 43 -9.03 -17.78 -11.21
N ALA A 44 -9.85 -18.08 -12.21
CA ALA A 44 -9.89 -19.39 -12.86
C ALA A 44 -8.57 -19.72 -13.59
N PRO A 45 -8.24 -21.00 -13.80
CA PRO A 45 -7.01 -21.42 -14.48
C PRO A 45 -6.98 -21.13 -15.98
N ASN A 46 -8.10 -20.66 -16.55
CA ASN A 46 -8.23 -20.30 -17.95
C ASN A 46 -8.79 -18.88 -18.08
N ARG A 47 -8.36 -18.19 -19.13
CA ARG A 47 -8.97 -16.94 -19.58
C ARG A 47 -10.19 -17.24 -20.45
N VAL A 48 -11.11 -16.30 -20.50
CA VAL A 48 -12.26 -16.31 -21.41
C VAL A 48 -12.21 -15.09 -22.31
N TYR A 49 -12.88 -15.12 -23.47
CA TYR A 49 -12.96 -13.92 -24.30
C TYR A 49 -13.87 -12.90 -23.63
N CYS A 50 -13.41 -11.65 -23.53
CA CYS A 50 -14.28 -10.55 -23.15
C CYS A 50 -15.39 -10.38 -24.20
N ASP A 51 -16.62 -10.18 -23.73
CA ASP A 51 -17.71 -9.74 -24.60
C ASP A 51 -17.50 -8.26 -24.98
N GLY A 52 -17.29 -7.99 -26.26
CA GLY A 52 -17.00 -6.64 -26.75
C GLY A 52 -16.51 -6.59 -28.19
N ILE A 53 -16.15 -5.37 -28.65
CA ILE A 53 -15.69 -5.13 -30.03
C ILE A 53 -14.32 -5.77 -30.29
N GLN A 54 -13.45 -5.82 -29.27
CA GLN A 54 -12.16 -6.45 -29.36
C GLN A 54 -12.17 -7.81 -28.65
N LYS A 55 -11.96 -8.88 -29.42
CA LYS A 55 -11.75 -10.22 -28.87
C LYS A 55 -10.36 -10.28 -28.22
N LYS A 56 -10.27 -9.92 -26.94
CA LYS A 56 -9.08 -10.14 -26.12
C LYS A 56 -9.36 -11.18 -25.02
N PRO A 57 -8.37 -12.00 -24.63
CA PRO A 57 -8.51 -12.93 -23.51
C PRO A 57 -8.46 -12.18 -22.18
N CYS A 58 -9.49 -12.34 -21.37
CA CYS A 58 -9.73 -11.67 -20.09
C CYS A 58 -9.72 -12.64 -18.92
N LEU A 59 -9.53 -12.11 -17.72
CA LEU A 59 -9.56 -12.91 -16.51
C LEU A 59 -11.01 -13.33 -16.22
N PHE A 60 -11.17 -14.58 -15.82
CA PHE A 60 -12.46 -15.12 -15.38
C PHE A 60 -12.38 -15.24 -13.86
N VAL A 61 -13.15 -14.41 -13.16
CA VAL A 61 -13.00 -14.16 -11.73
C VAL A 61 -14.28 -14.44 -10.96
N LYS A 62 -14.15 -14.93 -9.73
CA LYS A 62 -15.26 -15.09 -8.80
C LYS A 62 -14.99 -14.23 -7.56
N ARG A 63 -15.90 -13.30 -7.28
CA ARG A 63 -15.88 -12.49 -6.04
C ARG A 63 -16.53 -13.28 -4.90
N GLU A 64 -16.22 -12.93 -3.65
CA GLU A 64 -16.73 -13.66 -2.47
C GLU A 64 -18.25 -13.79 -2.45
N ASP A 65 -18.98 -12.72 -2.81
CA ASP A 65 -20.44 -12.68 -2.79
C ASP A 65 -21.11 -13.14 -4.12
N ALA A 66 -20.32 -13.66 -5.06
CA ALA A 66 -20.83 -14.17 -6.33
C ALA A 66 -20.99 -15.69 -6.30
N ASP A 67 -22.05 -16.23 -6.88
CA ASP A 67 -22.22 -17.68 -7.04
C ASP A 67 -21.36 -18.22 -8.19
N ASP A 68 -21.27 -17.44 -9.27
CA ASP A 68 -20.62 -17.80 -10.52
C ASP A 68 -19.38 -16.94 -10.83
N PHE A 69 -18.52 -17.48 -11.69
CA PHE A 69 -17.43 -16.71 -12.27
C PHE A 69 -17.95 -15.72 -13.32
N THR A 70 -17.31 -14.56 -13.39
CA THR A 70 -17.64 -13.45 -14.28
C THR A 70 -16.39 -12.97 -15.01
N VAL A 71 -16.57 -12.31 -16.15
CA VAL A 71 -15.45 -11.71 -16.89
C VAL A 71 -15.02 -10.42 -16.20
N LEU A 72 -13.72 -10.32 -15.86
CA LEU A 72 -13.12 -9.05 -15.50
C LEU A 72 -12.66 -8.35 -16.77
N PHE A 73 -13.29 -7.21 -17.09
CA PHE A 73 -12.97 -6.41 -18.28
C PHE A 73 -11.71 -5.56 -18.12
N ASP A 74 -11.25 -5.41 -16.88
CA ASP A 74 -10.08 -4.64 -16.49
C ASP A 74 -8.84 -5.50 -16.24
N GLU A 75 -7.72 -4.84 -16.01
CA GLU A 75 -6.45 -5.45 -15.63
C GLU A 75 -6.21 -5.32 -14.12
N ILE A 76 -5.44 -6.26 -13.57
CA ILE A 76 -4.98 -6.17 -12.19
C ILE A 76 -3.53 -5.70 -12.26
N GLU A 77 -3.27 -4.52 -11.71
CA GLU A 77 -1.92 -3.95 -11.72
C GLU A 77 -0.92 -4.89 -11.04
N ASN A 78 0.28 -5.00 -11.62
CA ASN A 78 1.38 -5.83 -11.10
C ASN A 78 1.05 -7.33 -10.98
N PHE A 79 -0.01 -7.81 -11.64
CA PHE A 79 -0.36 -9.23 -11.72
C PHE A 79 -0.11 -9.78 -13.13
N SER A 80 0.66 -10.86 -13.22
CA SER A 80 0.86 -11.62 -14.46
C SER A 80 0.22 -13.00 -14.34
N PHE A 81 -0.77 -13.25 -15.18
CA PHE A 81 -1.47 -14.51 -15.21
C PHE A 81 -0.67 -15.58 -15.95
N ILE A 82 -0.43 -16.72 -15.30
CA ILE A 82 0.10 -17.94 -15.93
C ILE A 82 -1.06 -18.95 -16.10
N PRO A 83 -1.34 -19.43 -17.33
CA PRO A 83 -2.38 -20.43 -17.58
C PRO A 83 -2.18 -21.72 -16.81
N GLY A 84 -3.27 -22.37 -16.41
CA GLY A 84 -3.28 -23.65 -15.69
C GLY A 84 -3.26 -23.54 -14.16
N PHE A 85 -3.02 -22.36 -13.61
CA PHE A 85 -3.03 -22.10 -12.17
C PHE A 85 -4.32 -21.39 -11.74
N LYS A 86 -4.92 -21.85 -10.64
CA LYS A 86 -5.96 -21.11 -9.93
C LYS A 86 -5.30 -20.15 -8.94
N TYR A 87 -5.80 -18.92 -8.84
CA TYR A 87 -5.29 -17.93 -7.89
C TYR A 87 -6.40 -17.49 -6.94
N THR A 88 -6.01 -17.13 -5.71
CA THR A 88 -6.83 -16.34 -4.79
C THR A 88 -6.03 -15.10 -4.48
N LEU A 89 -6.53 -13.93 -4.87
CA LEU A 89 -5.84 -12.65 -4.70
C LEU A 89 -6.62 -11.78 -3.72
N LYS A 90 -5.90 -11.00 -2.92
CA LYS A 90 -6.44 -9.88 -2.15
C LYS A 90 -6.00 -8.60 -2.86
N ILE A 91 -6.95 -7.86 -3.42
CA ILE A 91 -6.72 -6.70 -4.29
C ILE A 91 -7.33 -5.44 -3.69
N GLU A 92 -6.82 -4.28 -4.09
CA GLU A 92 -7.46 -2.98 -3.87
C GLU A 92 -8.19 -2.57 -5.16
N VAL A 93 -9.45 -2.17 -5.04
CA VAL A 93 -10.29 -1.68 -6.14
C VAL A 93 -10.37 -0.17 -6.02
N GLU A 94 -9.78 0.55 -6.98
CA GLU A 94 -9.84 2.00 -7.05
C GLU A 94 -11.29 2.48 -7.23
N LYS A 95 -11.62 3.63 -6.62
CA LYS A 95 -12.92 4.28 -6.82
C LYS A 95 -12.81 5.23 -8.01
N ASP A 96 -13.72 5.10 -8.96
CA ASP A 96 -13.89 6.01 -10.11
C ASP A 96 -14.17 7.46 -9.70
#